data_AF-A0A267G9K8-F1
#
_entry.id   AF-A0A267G9K8-F1
#
_cell.length_a   1.000
_cell.length_b   1.000
_cell.length_c   1.000
_cell.angle_alpha   90.00
_cell.angle_beta   90.00
_cell.angle_gamma   90.00
#
_symmetry.space_group_name_H-M   'P 1'
#
loop_
_entity.id
_entity.type
_entity.pdbx_description
1 polymer ?
#
loop_
_entity_poly.entity_id
_entity_poly.type
_entity_poly.pdbx_seq_one_letter_code
_entity_poly.pdbx_strand_id
1 'polypeptide(L)'
;MELNIWFEGQPRTVCNVTRDTSCHDVIMAVARTAGLPGRYTLVLRWPNGERPMAPNEPMAASLSRAPQHAELILQRTELTAAGQQHQQQPPQRQNNQLRPASLDTNGSGSSNCSTSSAEQLDAAASENVRRQLKQRLLMQEHEIEMNRLRIEELDKELRLLQLSCQSAGSLEQRLHQQEAELQQLSQANLADCLAQERQLHDRLQAERRVWDKRLTDVNLRLAELRASAHSLQVRSTAAAANGAGGQFL
;
A
#
# COMPACT_ATOMS: atom_id res chain seq x y z
N MET A 1 17.81 8.21 10.33
CA MET A 1 17.12 8.82 11.50
C MET A 1 15.91 7.96 11.83
N GLU A 2 15.45 7.98 13.08
CA GLU A 2 14.22 7.30 13.52
C GLU A 2 13.17 8.35 13.89
N LEU A 3 11.92 8.12 13.48
CA LEU A 3 10.80 9.03 13.76
C LEU A 3 9.69 8.30 14.49
N ASN A 4 9.18 8.90 15.56
CA ASN A 4 8.00 8.42 16.28
C ASN A 4 6.77 9.18 15.80
N ILE A 5 5.77 8.43 15.34
CA ILE A 5 4.55 8.94 14.73
C ILE A 5 3.36 8.37 15.49
N TRP A 6 2.50 9.24 15.99
CA TRP A 6 1.27 8.87 16.67
C TRP A 6 0.16 8.61 15.65
N PHE A 7 -0.50 7.46 15.77
CA PHE A 7 -1.68 7.12 14.97
C PHE A 7 -2.71 6.43 15.87
N GLU A 8 -3.95 6.91 15.86
CA GLU A 8 -5.06 6.37 16.70
C GLU A 8 -4.67 6.15 18.18
N GLY A 9 -3.84 7.04 18.73
CA GLY A 9 -3.38 6.98 20.12
C GLY A 9 -2.23 5.98 20.38
N GLN A 10 -1.73 5.30 19.37
CA GLN A 10 -0.58 4.40 19.48
C GLN A 10 0.66 4.99 18.77
N PRO A 11 1.84 5.02 19.42
CA PRO A 11 3.07 5.43 18.76
C PRO A 11 3.58 4.34 17.82
N ARG A 12 4.02 4.74 16.64
CA ARG A 12 4.66 3.91 15.62
C ARG A 12 6.00 4.50 15.25
N THR A 13 7.03 3.67 15.21
CA THR A 13 8.39 4.11 14.88
C THR A 13 8.72 3.75 13.43
N VAL A 14 9.24 4.71 12.68
CA VAL A 14 9.76 4.53 11.32
C VAL A 14 11.28 4.67 11.35
N CYS A 15 11.97 3.62 10.96
CA CYS A 15 13.42 3.58 10.87
C CYS A 15 13.90 3.97 9.46
N ASN A 16 15.18 4.34 9.35
CA ASN A 16 15.86 4.63 8.09
C ASN A 16 15.35 5.86 7.31
N VAL A 17 14.90 6.90 8.03
CA VAL A 17 14.54 8.18 7.40
C VAL A 17 15.82 8.94 7.02
N THR A 18 15.94 9.30 5.74
CA THR A 18 17.05 10.06 5.15
C THR A 18 16.61 11.51 4.86
N ARG A 19 17.54 12.35 4.38
CA ARG A 19 17.22 13.74 4.02
C ARG A 19 16.29 13.87 2.82
N ASP A 20 16.34 12.89 1.93
CA ASP A 20 15.55 12.84 0.69
C ASP A 20 14.19 12.18 0.88
N THR A 21 13.90 11.64 2.08
CA THR A 21 12.61 11.01 2.37
C THR A 21 11.51 12.07 2.41
N SER A 22 10.50 11.92 1.57
CA SER A 22 9.33 12.81 1.55
C SER A 22 8.35 12.48 2.67
N CYS A 23 7.47 13.42 3.01
CA CYS A 23 6.37 13.16 3.96
C CYS A 23 5.46 12.04 3.46
N HIS A 24 5.21 12.01 2.16
CA HIS A 24 4.44 10.97 1.51
C HIS A 24 5.04 9.58 1.74
N ASP A 25 6.36 9.42 1.59
CA ASP A 25 7.02 8.12 1.79
C ASP A 25 6.86 7.62 3.23
N VAL A 26 6.96 8.52 4.20
CA VAL A 26 6.75 8.20 5.62
C VAL A 26 5.30 7.82 5.90
N ILE A 27 4.34 8.58 5.36
CA ILE A 27 2.90 8.26 5.45
C ILE A 27 2.64 6.87 4.88
N MET A 28 3.18 6.57 3.70
CA MET A 28 3.02 5.29 3.03
C MET A 28 3.70 4.15 3.80
N ALA A 29 4.87 4.38 4.37
CA ALA A 29 5.56 3.39 5.20
C ALA A 29 4.71 3.01 6.42
N VAL A 30 4.21 4.00 7.17
CA VAL A 30 3.35 3.75 8.32
C VAL A 30 2.05 3.06 7.90
N ALA A 31 1.39 3.54 6.86
CA ALA A 31 0.12 2.98 6.39
C ALA A 31 0.26 1.53 5.92
N ARG A 32 1.32 1.20 5.16
CA ARG A 32 1.58 -0.17 4.70
C ARG A 32 1.91 -1.11 5.86
N THR A 33 2.79 -0.70 6.78
CA THR A 33 3.14 -1.52 7.95
C THR A 33 1.95 -1.72 8.89
N ALA A 34 1.07 -0.72 8.99
CA ALA A 34 -0.13 -0.78 9.81
C ALA A 34 -1.33 -1.45 9.13
N GLY A 35 -1.26 -1.73 7.82
CA GLY A 35 -2.38 -2.28 7.04
C GLY A 35 -3.55 -1.30 6.91
N LEU A 36 -3.28 0.00 6.85
CA LEU A 36 -4.28 1.07 6.86
C LEU A 36 -4.59 1.55 5.43
N PRO A 37 -5.79 1.26 4.87
CA PRO A 37 -6.20 1.77 3.58
C PRO A 37 -6.79 3.18 3.70
N GLY A 38 -6.33 4.11 2.87
CA GLY A 38 -6.92 5.46 2.79
C GLY A 38 -5.94 6.56 2.42
N ARG A 39 -6.45 7.79 2.43
CA ARG A 39 -5.63 9.00 2.31
C ARG A 39 -5.31 9.52 3.71
N TYR A 40 -4.05 9.85 3.94
CA TYR A 40 -3.57 10.33 5.23
C TYR A 40 -2.74 11.59 5.04
N THR A 41 -2.75 12.43 6.07
CA THR A 41 -1.92 13.63 6.16
C THR A 41 -1.11 13.57 7.45
N LEU A 42 0.16 13.95 7.38
CA LEU A 42 1.01 14.08 8.56
C LEU A 42 0.85 15.49 9.13
N VAL A 43 0.61 15.59 10.44
CA VAL A 43 0.44 16.85 11.16
C VAL A 43 1.51 16.94 12.24
N LEU A 44 2.24 18.05 12.29
CA LEU A 44 3.04 18.39 13.46
C LEU A 44 2.15 19.07 14.47
N ARG A 45 2.07 18.52 15.67
CA ARG A 45 1.39 19.12 16.81
C ARG A 45 2.40 19.55 17.85
N TRP A 46 2.25 20.75 18.36
CA TRP A 46 3.02 21.27 19.48
C TRP A 46 2.09 22.10 20.39
N PRO A 47 2.50 22.46 21.62
CA PRO A 47 1.57 23.01 22.63
C PRO A 47 0.77 24.26 22.18
N ASN A 48 1.38 25.09 21.32
CA ASN A 48 0.82 26.35 20.83
C ASN A 48 0.39 26.32 19.36
N GLY A 49 0.24 25.14 18.73
CA GLY A 49 -0.24 25.06 17.36
C GLY A 49 -0.10 23.70 16.69
N GLU A 50 -0.77 23.56 15.56
CA GLU A 50 -0.65 22.40 14.69
C GLU A 50 -0.37 22.86 13.27
N ARG A 51 0.51 22.16 12.54
CA ARG A 51 0.79 22.42 11.13
C ARG A 51 0.68 21.12 10.33
N PRO A 52 -0.23 21.05 9.36
CA PRO A 52 -0.24 19.96 8.39
C PRO A 52 0.97 20.08 7.47
N MET A 53 1.58 18.95 7.14
CA MET A 53 2.69 18.88 6.19
C MET A 53 2.20 18.61 4.79
N ALA A 54 2.83 19.27 3.81
CA ALA A 54 2.60 18.96 2.42
C ALA A 54 3.21 17.58 2.08
N PRO A 55 2.56 16.77 1.23
CA PRO A 55 3.04 15.42 0.90
C PRO A 55 4.44 15.42 0.25
N ASN A 56 4.78 16.49 -0.48
CA ASN A 56 6.06 16.63 -1.21
C ASN A 56 7.16 17.32 -0.38
N GLU A 57 6.91 17.69 0.88
CA GLU A 57 7.94 18.34 1.70
C GLU A 57 8.99 17.29 2.16
N PRO A 58 10.28 17.63 2.24
CA PRO A 58 11.27 16.70 2.78
C PRO A 58 11.20 16.63 4.30
N MET A 59 11.08 15.41 4.85
CA MET A 59 10.85 15.16 6.28
C MET A 59 11.92 15.77 7.17
N ALA A 60 13.19 15.63 6.80
CA ALA A 60 14.31 16.14 7.58
C ALA A 60 14.29 17.68 7.67
N ALA A 61 13.89 18.38 6.60
CA ALA A 61 13.83 19.84 6.58
C ALA A 61 12.58 20.38 7.29
N SER A 62 11.49 19.62 7.29
CA SER A 62 10.29 19.96 8.07
C SER A 62 10.56 19.82 9.56
N LEU A 63 11.25 18.75 9.96
CA LEU A 63 11.59 18.50 11.36
C LEU A 63 12.64 19.47 11.89
N SER A 64 13.61 19.89 11.06
CA SER A 64 14.59 20.92 11.47
C SER A 64 13.95 22.29 11.72
N ARG A 65 12.80 22.56 11.08
CA ARG A 65 12.01 23.79 11.26
C ARG A 65 10.96 23.66 12.37
N ALA A 66 10.80 22.47 12.93
CA ALA A 66 9.83 22.20 13.96
C ALA A 66 10.32 22.68 15.34
N PRO A 67 9.40 23.05 16.25
CA PRO A 67 9.75 23.30 17.64
C PRO A 67 10.25 22.02 18.33
N GLN A 68 11.07 22.15 19.38
CA GLN A 68 11.76 21.04 20.05
C GLN A 68 10.82 19.97 20.64
N HIS A 69 9.55 20.30 20.89
CA HIS A 69 8.53 19.40 21.44
C HIS A 69 7.38 19.17 20.44
N ALA A 70 7.68 19.08 19.16
CA ALA A 70 6.70 18.72 18.15
C ALA A 70 6.49 17.20 18.10
N GLU A 71 5.23 16.79 18.13
CA GLU A 71 4.79 15.42 17.91
C GLU A 71 4.27 15.26 16.49
N LEU A 72 4.61 14.15 15.85
CA LEU A 72 4.12 13.79 14.52
C LEU A 72 2.86 12.95 14.68
N ILE A 73 1.74 13.42 14.12
CA ILE A 73 0.45 12.73 14.18
C ILE A 73 0.01 12.40 12.77
N LEU A 74 -0.30 11.13 12.52
CA LEU A 74 -0.89 10.69 11.27
C LEU A 74 -2.42 10.81 11.38
N GLN A 75 -3.03 11.67 10.57
CA GLN A 75 -4.48 11.85 10.53
C GLN A 75 -5.07 11.26 9.25
N ARG A 76 -6.20 10.57 9.37
CA ARG A 76 -6.96 10.09 8.21
C ARG A 76 -7.65 11.28 7.56
N THR A 77 -7.32 11.53 6.30
CA THR A 77 -7.99 12.54 5.48
C THR A 77 -9.28 11.91 4.96
N GLU A 78 -10.30 11.88 5.81
CA GLU A 78 -11.65 11.65 5.33
C GLU A 78 -12.05 12.86 4.51
N LEU A 79 -12.67 12.64 3.35
CA LEU A 79 -13.32 13.71 2.60
C LEU A 79 -14.56 14.13 3.39
N THR A 80 -14.37 14.76 4.55
CA THR A 80 -15.41 15.49 5.23
C THR A 80 -15.63 16.75 4.40
N ALA A 81 -16.75 16.81 3.71
CA ALA A 81 -17.28 18.00 3.08
C ALA A 81 -17.56 19.07 4.16
N ALA A 82 -16.52 19.73 4.67
CA ALA A 82 -16.59 20.93 5.49
C ALA A 82 -15.16 21.46 5.70
N GLY A 83 -14.77 22.49 4.94
CA GLY A 83 -13.44 23.09 5.11
C GLY A 83 -13.03 24.09 4.03
N GLN A 84 -13.87 25.12 3.83
CA GLN A 84 -13.52 26.47 3.37
C GLN A 84 -12.09 26.67 2.82
N GLN A 85 -11.95 26.66 1.50
CA GLN A 85 -11.01 27.56 0.84
C GLN A 85 -11.82 28.70 0.21
N HIS A 86 -11.60 29.88 0.75
CA HIS A 86 -12.08 31.17 0.27
C HIS A 86 -11.55 31.40 -1.16
N GLN A 87 -12.35 31.15 -2.19
CA GLN A 87 -12.21 31.79 -3.49
C GLN A 87 -13.52 32.47 -3.84
N GLN A 88 -13.43 33.79 -3.92
CA GLN A 88 -14.52 34.71 -4.20
C GLN A 88 -14.97 34.54 -5.65
N GLN A 89 -16.25 34.20 -5.85
CA GLN A 89 -17.00 34.47 -7.08
C GLN A 89 -18.45 34.88 -6.74
N PRO A 90 -19.10 35.73 -7.56
CA PRO A 90 -20.19 36.63 -7.15
C PRO A 90 -21.59 35.96 -7.12
N PRO A 91 -22.58 36.58 -6.45
CA PRO A 91 -23.83 35.90 -6.07
C PRO A 91 -24.83 35.77 -7.22
N GLN A 92 -25.27 34.54 -7.51
CA GLN A 92 -26.48 34.29 -8.30
C GLN A 92 -27.73 34.40 -7.44
N ARG A 93 -28.68 35.20 -7.92
CA ARG A 93 -30.03 35.41 -7.38
C ARG A 93 -30.81 34.09 -7.30
N GLN A 94 -31.22 33.72 -6.10
CA GLN A 94 -32.32 32.79 -5.86
C GLN A 94 -33.65 33.46 -6.27
N ASN A 95 -34.39 32.81 -7.18
CA ASN A 95 -35.78 33.14 -7.44
C ASN A 95 -36.65 31.92 -7.10
N ASN A 96 -37.74 32.20 -6.38
CA ASN A 96 -38.65 31.26 -5.75
C ASN A 96 -39.26 30.23 -6.70
N GLN A 97 -39.23 28.96 -6.29
CA GLN A 97 -40.11 27.92 -6.81
C GLN A 97 -41.52 28.12 -6.22
N LEU A 98 -42.48 28.47 -7.09
CA LEU A 98 -43.92 28.37 -6.79
C LEU A 98 -44.42 26.99 -7.20
N ARG A 99 -44.99 26.28 -6.22
CA ARG A 99 -45.81 25.07 -6.36
C ARG A 99 -46.96 25.27 -7.35
N PRO A 100 -47.38 24.25 -8.11
CA PRO A 100 -48.69 24.27 -8.77
C PRO A 100 -49.78 23.91 -7.76
N ALA A 101 -50.74 24.81 -7.56
CA ALA A 101 -52.01 24.49 -6.92
C ALA A 101 -52.96 23.93 -7.98
N SER A 102 -53.42 22.70 -7.78
CA SER A 102 -54.55 22.13 -8.50
C SER A 102 -55.80 22.97 -8.22
N LEU A 103 -56.50 23.36 -9.29
CA LEU A 103 -57.84 23.93 -9.20
C LEU A 103 -58.81 22.89 -9.77
N ASP A 104 -59.58 22.33 -8.85
CA ASP A 104 -60.78 21.56 -9.15
C ASP A 104 -61.87 22.46 -9.75
N THR A 105 -62.66 21.80 -10.58
CA THR A 105 -63.78 22.27 -11.39
C THR A 105 -65.03 22.72 -10.60
N ASN A 106 -65.76 23.63 -11.25
CA ASN A 106 -67.22 23.86 -11.24
C ASN A 106 -67.84 24.83 -10.23
N GLY A 107 -68.56 25.82 -10.79
CA GLY A 107 -69.57 26.63 -10.11
C GLY A 107 -70.12 27.74 -10.99
N SER A 108 -71.23 27.47 -11.68
CA SER A 108 -71.98 28.40 -12.55
C SER A 108 -72.25 29.77 -11.94
N GLY A 109 -72.11 30.82 -12.76
CA GLY A 109 -72.57 32.17 -12.46
C GLY A 109 -72.75 32.95 -13.76
N SER A 110 -74.01 33.14 -14.14
CA SER A 110 -74.47 33.86 -15.33
C SER A 110 -74.06 35.34 -15.33
N SER A 111 -73.63 35.88 -16.46
CA SER A 111 -74.11 37.18 -16.96
C SER A 111 -73.45 37.56 -18.29
N ASN A 112 -74.30 38.00 -19.22
CA ASN A 112 -73.94 38.56 -20.50
C ASN A 112 -72.99 39.76 -20.36
N CYS A 113 -71.93 39.81 -21.16
CA CYS A 113 -71.44 41.08 -21.66
C CYS A 113 -70.89 40.92 -23.09
N SER A 114 -71.50 41.64 -24.02
CA SER A 114 -70.97 41.92 -25.34
C SER A 114 -69.71 42.76 -25.17
N THR A 115 -68.58 42.38 -25.76
CA THR A 115 -67.48 43.34 -26.07
C THR A 115 -66.44 42.69 -26.97
N SER A 116 -66.57 42.95 -28.26
CA SER A 116 -65.65 42.60 -29.36
C SER A 116 -64.32 43.38 -29.31
N SER A 117 -63.69 43.48 -28.14
CA SER A 117 -62.41 44.20 -27.96
C SER A 117 -61.41 43.53 -26.99
N ALA A 118 -61.76 42.39 -26.38
CA ALA A 118 -60.85 41.64 -25.50
C ALA A 118 -59.92 40.66 -26.25
N GLU A 119 -60.29 40.23 -27.47
CA GLU A 119 -59.53 39.24 -28.23
C GLU A 119 -58.18 39.77 -28.78
N GLN A 120 -57.99 41.09 -28.84
CA GLN A 120 -56.74 41.69 -29.36
C GLN A 120 -55.61 41.77 -28.32
N LEU A 121 -55.92 41.85 -27.01
CA LEU A 121 -54.89 41.92 -25.95
C LEU A 121 -54.46 40.54 -25.46
N ASP A 122 -55.35 39.55 -25.48
CA ASP A 122 -55.05 38.17 -25.10
C ASP A 122 -54.21 37.45 -26.17
N ALA A 123 -54.42 37.78 -27.46
CA ALA A 123 -53.58 37.31 -28.56
C ALA A 123 -52.14 37.85 -28.46
N ALA A 124 -51.96 39.11 -28.07
CA ALA A 124 -50.64 39.74 -27.91
C ALA A 124 -49.87 39.21 -26.69
N ALA A 125 -50.56 38.96 -25.57
CA ALA A 125 -49.98 38.31 -24.38
C ALA A 125 -49.59 36.85 -24.67
N SER A 126 -50.47 36.11 -25.37
CA SER A 126 -50.21 34.75 -25.84
C SER A 126 -49.04 34.70 -26.84
N GLU A 127 -48.90 35.69 -27.71
CA GLU A 127 -47.76 35.81 -28.62
C GLU A 127 -46.43 36.07 -27.90
N ASN A 128 -46.41 36.89 -26.84
CA ASN A 128 -45.20 37.11 -26.05
C ASN A 128 -44.74 35.85 -25.32
N VAL A 129 -45.68 35.09 -24.74
CA VAL A 129 -45.38 33.78 -24.14
C VAL A 129 -44.84 32.81 -25.21
N ARG A 130 -45.44 32.80 -26.40
CA ARG A 130 -45.00 31.96 -27.53
C ARG A 130 -43.60 32.34 -28.04
N ARG A 131 -43.26 33.64 -28.07
CA ARG A 131 -41.91 34.14 -28.38
C ARG A 131 -40.90 33.70 -27.30
N GLN A 132 -41.27 33.82 -26.03
CA GLN A 132 -40.41 33.43 -24.91
C GLN A 132 -40.13 31.92 -24.89
N LEU A 133 -41.14 31.09 -25.18
CA LEU A 133 -40.98 29.64 -25.32
C LEU A 133 -40.09 29.27 -26.51
N LYS A 134 -40.23 29.95 -27.65
CA LYS A 134 -39.33 29.75 -28.81
C LYS A 134 -37.88 30.08 -28.48
N GLN A 135 -37.63 31.18 -27.77
CA GLN A 135 -36.28 31.52 -27.29
C GLN A 135 -35.73 30.45 -26.36
N ARG A 136 -36.56 29.93 -25.45
CA ARG A 136 -36.14 28.87 -24.52
C ARG A 136 -35.83 27.55 -25.24
N LEU A 137 -36.62 27.18 -26.25
CA LEU A 137 -36.37 26.01 -27.09
C LEU A 137 -35.04 26.14 -27.84
N LEU A 138 -34.76 27.28 -28.45
CA LEU A 138 -33.48 27.53 -29.13
C LEU A 138 -32.28 27.42 -28.18
N MET A 139 -32.42 27.94 -26.95
CA MET A 139 -31.38 27.79 -25.93
C MET A 139 -31.18 26.33 -25.54
N GLN A 140 -32.25 25.57 -25.36
CA GLN A 140 -32.19 24.13 -25.06
C GLN A 140 -31.59 23.33 -26.22
N GLU A 141 -31.95 23.63 -27.46
CA GLU A 141 -31.37 22.99 -28.64
C GLU A 141 -29.86 23.26 -28.73
N HIS A 142 -29.43 24.50 -28.46
CA HIS A 142 -28.00 24.81 -28.42
C HIS A 142 -27.27 24.07 -27.29
N GLU A 143 -27.87 23.98 -26.10
CA GLU A 143 -27.30 23.25 -24.97
C GLU A 143 -27.19 21.74 -25.26
N ILE A 144 -28.22 21.16 -25.89
CA ILE A 144 -28.21 19.77 -26.34
C ILE A 144 -27.09 19.54 -27.37
N GLU A 145 -26.92 20.45 -28.33
CA GLU A 145 -25.86 20.34 -29.33
C GLU A 145 -24.46 20.46 -28.71
N MET A 146 -24.27 21.36 -27.75
CA MET A 146 -23.01 21.47 -27.01
C MET A 146 -22.71 20.22 -26.18
N ASN A 147 -23.72 19.66 -25.51
CA ASN A 147 -23.57 18.41 -24.77
C ASN A 147 -23.26 17.23 -25.70
N ARG A 148 -23.88 17.19 -26.88
CA ARG A 148 -23.60 16.18 -27.90
C ARG A 148 -22.13 16.21 -28.33
N LEU A 149 -21.61 17.39 -28.67
CA LEU A 149 -20.18 17.56 -29.02
C LEU A 149 -19.27 17.15 -27.87
N ARG A 150 -19.64 17.49 -26.63
CA ARG A 150 -18.87 17.10 -25.45
C ARG A 150 -18.83 15.57 -25.25
N ILE A 151 -19.94 14.88 -25.48
CA ILE A 151 -20.01 13.42 -25.44
C ILE A 151 -19.11 12.82 -26.53
N GLU A 152 -19.16 13.35 -27.75
CA GLU A 152 -18.30 12.87 -28.84
C GLU A 152 -16.80 13.07 -28.56
N GLU A 153 -16.42 14.16 -27.88
CA GLU A 153 -15.04 14.39 -27.42
C GLU A 153 -14.62 13.35 -26.38
N LEU A 154 -15.46 13.12 -25.36
CA LEU A 154 -15.21 12.13 -24.31
C LEU A 154 -15.11 10.70 -24.87
N ASP A 155 -15.90 10.36 -25.89
CA ASP A 155 -15.82 9.07 -26.59
C ASP A 155 -14.49 8.87 -27.34
N LYS A 156 -13.86 9.96 -27.82
CA LYS A 156 -12.52 9.90 -28.42
C LYS A 156 -11.46 9.69 -27.34
N GLU A 157 -11.55 10.43 -26.24
CA GLU A 157 -10.64 10.27 -25.09
C GLU A 157 -10.70 8.84 -24.54
N LEU A 158 -11.89 8.28 -24.37
CA LEU A 158 -12.08 6.90 -23.91
C LEU A 158 -11.42 5.87 -24.84
N ARG A 159 -11.55 6.05 -26.16
CA ARG A 159 -10.90 5.17 -27.14
C ARG A 159 -9.38 5.23 -27.06
N LEU A 160 -8.82 6.42 -26.93
CA LEU A 160 -7.37 6.60 -26.78
C LEU A 160 -6.87 5.96 -25.48
N LEU A 161 -7.59 6.14 -24.38
CA LEU A 161 -7.27 5.51 -23.11
C LEU A 161 -7.34 3.98 -23.20
N GLN A 162 -8.35 3.41 -23.87
CA GLN A 162 -8.42 1.96 -24.07
C GLN A 162 -7.23 1.41 -24.87
N LEU A 163 -6.82 2.08 -25.95
CA LEU A 163 -5.65 1.70 -26.74
C LEU A 163 -4.36 1.77 -25.89
N SER A 164 -4.22 2.83 -25.08
CA SER A 164 -3.11 2.96 -24.13
C SER A 164 -3.08 1.80 -23.14
N CYS A 165 -4.21 1.45 -22.52
CA CYS A 165 -4.32 0.35 -21.58
C CYS A 165 -4.01 -1.02 -22.22
N GLN A 166 -4.38 -1.24 -23.48
CA GLN A 166 -4.03 -2.48 -24.20
C GLN A 166 -2.52 -2.63 -24.39
N SER A 167 -1.85 -1.53 -24.78
CA SER A 167 -0.39 -1.53 -24.94
C SER A 167 0.35 -1.70 -23.61
N ALA A 168 -0.14 -1.04 -22.55
CA ALA A 168 0.38 -1.18 -21.20
C ALA A 168 0.21 -2.62 -20.69
N GLY A 169 -0.96 -3.23 -20.89
CA GLY A 169 -1.20 -4.63 -20.50
C GLY A 169 -0.29 -5.62 -21.22
N SER A 170 0.06 -5.37 -22.49
CA SER A 170 1.03 -6.22 -23.22
C SER A 170 2.44 -6.10 -22.65
N LEU A 171 2.86 -4.89 -22.24
CA LEU A 171 4.14 -4.68 -21.59
C LEU A 171 4.18 -5.31 -20.19
N GLU A 172 3.10 -5.19 -19.41
CA GLU A 172 2.97 -5.84 -18.10
C GLU A 172 3.05 -7.36 -18.20
N GLN A 173 2.39 -7.97 -19.20
CA GLN A 173 2.50 -9.41 -19.46
C GLN A 173 3.94 -9.82 -19.78
N ARG A 174 4.62 -9.04 -20.63
CA ARG A 174 6.03 -9.32 -20.98
C ARG A 174 6.95 -9.21 -19.78
N LEU A 175 6.71 -8.23 -18.91
CA LEU A 175 7.48 -8.03 -17.69
C LEU A 175 7.25 -9.20 -16.71
N HIS A 176 6.00 -9.60 -16.47
CA HIS A 176 5.69 -10.78 -15.65
C HIS A 176 6.33 -12.06 -16.20
N GLN A 177 6.34 -12.22 -17.52
CA GLN A 177 7.00 -13.38 -18.14
C GLN A 177 8.50 -13.37 -17.90
N GLN A 178 9.17 -12.22 -18.06
CA GLN A 178 10.60 -12.11 -17.75
C GLN A 178 10.90 -12.30 -16.26
N GLU A 179 10.06 -11.78 -15.37
CA GLU A 179 10.19 -12.00 -13.94
C GLU A 179 10.05 -13.49 -13.57
N ALA A 180 9.09 -14.19 -14.18
CA ALA A 180 8.91 -15.63 -13.97
C ALA A 180 10.13 -16.44 -14.47
N GLU A 181 10.67 -16.10 -15.64
CA GLU A 181 11.90 -16.73 -16.17
C GLU A 181 13.09 -16.50 -15.24
N LEU A 182 13.30 -15.27 -14.78
CA LEU A 182 14.37 -14.94 -13.82
C LEU A 182 14.18 -15.67 -12.49
N GLN A 183 12.95 -15.75 -11.99
CA GLN A 183 12.65 -16.49 -10.77
C GLN A 183 12.97 -17.98 -10.94
N GLN A 184 12.58 -18.60 -12.06
CA GLN A 184 12.90 -20.00 -12.35
C GLN A 184 14.40 -20.23 -12.41
N LEU A 185 15.15 -19.39 -13.12
CA LEU A 185 16.61 -19.48 -13.19
C LEU A 185 17.25 -19.31 -11.80
N SER A 186 16.77 -18.37 -11.01
CA SER A 186 17.28 -18.15 -9.64
C SER A 186 17.04 -19.37 -8.74
N GLN A 187 15.87 -19.99 -8.85
CA GLN A 187 15.50 -21.18 -8.07
C GLN A 187 16.31 -22.40 -8.51
N ALA A 188 16.51 -22.58 -9.82
CA ALA A 188 17.34 -23.66 -10.35
C ALA A 188 18.80 -23.52 -9.88
N ASN A 189 19.39 -22.33 -10.02
CA ASN A 189 20.75 -22.06 -9.56
C ASN A 189 20.92 -22.32 -8.06
N LEU A 190 19.96 -21.88 -7.24
CA LEU A 190 19.99 -22.13 -5.79
C LEU A 190 19.88 -23.63 -5.49
N ALA A 191 19.01 -24.35 -6.18
CA ALA A 191 18.83 -25.78 -6.00
C ALA A 191 20.12 -26.56 -6.33
N ASP A 192 20.80 -26.19 -7.41
CA ASP A 192 22.08 -26.78 -7.80
C ASP A 192 23.17 -26.50 -6.76
N CYS A 193 23.27 -25.27 -6.26
CA CYS A 193 24.20 -24.93 -5.18
C CYS A 193 23.93 -25.75 -3.91
N LEU A 194 22.66 -25.87 -3.49
CA LEU A 194 22.29 -26.68 -2.32
C LEU A 194 22.58 -28.16 -2.52
N ALA A 195 22.38 -28.69 -3.73
CA ALA A 195 22.71 -30.08 -4.06
C ALA A 195 24.22 -30.33 -3.98
N GLN A 196 25.03 -29.38 -4.49
CA GLN A 196 26.49 -29.45 -4.41
C GLN A 196 26.97 -29.42 -2.96
N GLU A 197 26.44 -28.52 -2.13
CA GLU A 197 26.75 -28.46 -0.70
C GLU A 197 26.44 -29.79 -0.01
N ARG A 198 25.26 -30.37 -0.26
CA ARG A 198 24.90 -31.68 0.30
C ARG A 198 25.88 -32.78 -0.10
N GLN A 199 26.29 -32.82 -1.38
CA GLN A 199 27.31 -33.79 -1.82
C GLN A 199 28.64 -33.62 -1.11
N LEU A 200 29.10 -32.37 -0.90
CA LEU A 200 30.34 -32.11 -0.16
C LEU A 200 30.21 -32.56 1.31
N HIS A 201 29.08 -32.26 1.95
CA HIS A 201 28.80 -32.70 3.30
C HIS A 201 28.81 -34.23 3.41
N ASP A 202 28.17 -34.95 2.48
CA ASP A 202 28.14 -36.41 2.47
C ASP A 202 29.54 -37.00 2.27
N ARG A 203 30.36 -36.40 1.40
CA ARG A 203 31.77 -36.80 1.22
C ARG A 203 32.58 -36.62 2.49
N LEU A 204 32.48 -35.45 3.13
CA LEU A 204 33.17 -35.18 4.39
C LEU A 204 32.70 -36.13 5.50
N GLN A 205 31.41 -36.43 5.58
CA GLN A 205 30.90 -37.42 6.52
C GLN A 205 31.42 -38.83 6.24
N ALA A 206 31.52 -39.23 4.98
CA ALA A 206 32.09 -40.51 4.61
C ALA A 206 33.57 -40.61 5.02
N GLU A 207 34.36 -39.56 4.75
CA GLU A 207 35.75 -39.49 5.21
C GLU A 207 35.85 -39.54 6.73
N ARG A 208 35.01 -38.78 7.45
CA ARG A 208 34.96 -38.81 8.91
C ARG A 208 34.67 -40.23 9.42
N ARG A 209 33.70 -40.94 8.84
CA ARG A 209 33.41 -42.34 9.20
C ARG A 209 34.61 -43.27 8.96
N VAL A 210 35.37 -43.05 7.89
CA VAL A 210 36.59 -43.83 7.62
C VAL A 210 37.65 -43.55 8.69
N TRP A 211 37.86 -42.28 9.04
CA TRP A 211 38.81 -41.89 10.08
C TRP A 211 38.39 -42.38 11.47
N ASP A 212 37.10 -42.32 11.80
CA ASP A 212 36.55 -42.85 13.05
C ASP A 212 36.83 -44.36 13.16
N LYS A 213 36.61 -45.13 12.09
CA LYS A 213 36.95 -46.56 12.06
C LYS A 213 38.45 -46.81 12.27
N ARG A 214 39.31 -46.05 11.58
CA ARG A 214 40.77 -46.16 11.76
C ARG A 214 41.18 -45.83 13.19
N LEU A 215 40.56 -44.80 13.79
CA LEU A 215 40.81 -44.40 15.17
C LEU A 215 40.36 -45.50 16.15
N THR A 216 39.20 -46.12 15.93
CA THR A 216 38.75 -47.25 16.76
C THR A 216 39.69 -48.45 16.65
N ASP A 217 40.19 -48.77 15.45
CA ASP A 217 41.14 -49.89 15.25
C ASP A 217 42.46 -49.63 15.98
N VAL A 218 43.00 -48.40 15.90
CA VAL A 218 44.22 -48.01 16.62
C VAL A 218 44.00 -48.09 18.13
N ASN A 219 42.87 -47.58 18.64
CA ASN A 219 42.54 -47.65 20.06
C ASN A 219 42.41 -49.09 20.57
N LEU A 220 41.82 -49.99 19.76
CA LEU A 220 41.73 -51.41 20.09
C LEU A 220 43.13 -52.04 20.22
N ARG A 221 44.01 -51.81 19.25
CA ARG A 221 45.40 -52.30 19.30
C ARG A 221 46.16 -51.76 20.51
N LEU A 222 45.97 -50.48 20.85
CA LEU A 222 46.57 -49.90 22.06
C LEU A 222 46.03 -50.56 23.34
N ALA A 223 44.74 -50.92 23.38
CA ALA A 223 44.17 -51.63 24.51
C ALA A 223 44.75 -53.06 24.64
N GLU A 224 44.90 -53.79 23.53
CA GLU A 224 45.52 -55.12 23.50
C GLU A 224 46.98 -55.08 23.98
N LEU A 225 47.75 -54.09 23.52
CA LEU A 225 49.13 -53.90 23.96
C LEU A 225 49.21 -53.54 25.45
N ARG A 226 48.32 -52.68 25.95
CA ARG A 226 48.22 -52.35 27.39
C ARG A 226 47.87 -53.58 28.21
N ALA A 227 46.92 -54.40 27.77
CA ALA A 227 46.53 -55.64 28.45
C ALA A 227 47.69 -56.65 28.47
N SER A 228 48.40 -56.79 27.35
CA SER A 228 49.59 -57.66 27.23
C SER A 228 50.70 -57.19 28.17
N ALA A 229 51.00 -55.89 28.20
CA ALA A 229 51.98 -55.30 29.12
C ALA A 229 51.59 -55.53 30.58
N HIS A 230 50.31 -55.31 30.94
CA HIS A 230 49.82 -55.57 32.29
C HIS A 230 49.95 -57.06 32.66
N SER A 231 49.66 -57.98 31.74
CA SER A 231 49.79 -59.42 31.98
C SER A 231 51.24 -59.84 32.22
N LEU A 232 52.20 -59.26 31.47
CA LEU A 232 53.63 -59.49 31.66
C LEU A 232 54.10 -58.92 32.99
N GLN A 233 53.62 -57.72 33.36
CA GLN A 233 53.94 -57.10 34.63
C GLN A 233 53.46 -57.97 35.81
N VAL A 234 52.24 -58.49 35.76
CA VAL A 234 51.70 -59.42 36.79
C VAL A 234 52.50 -60.73 36.85
N ARG A 235 52.90 -61.31 35.70
CA ARG A 235 53.76 -62.50 35.70
C ARG A 235 55.13 -62.21 36.31
N SER A 236 55.71 -61.05 36.01
CA SER A 236 57.03 -60.67 36.55
C SER A 236 56.98 -60.46 38.07
N THR A 237 55.93 -59.85 38.61
CA THR A 237 55.77 -59.66 40.06
C THR A 237 55.48 -60.98 40.77
N ALA A 238 54.68 -61.87 40.16
CA ALA A 238 54.45 -63.22 40.69
C ALA A 238 55.73 -64.09 40.69
N ALA A 239 56.54 -64.01 39.64
CA ALA A 239 57.84 -64.70 39.57
C ALA A 239 58.82 -64.18 40.64
N ALA A 240 58.86 -62.87 40.86
CA ALA A 240 59.67 -62.26 41.93
C ALA A 240 59.22 -62.72 43.33
N ALA A 241 57.91 -62.84 43.57
CA ALA A 241 57.37 -63.32 44.84
C ALA A 241 57.71 -64.80 45.11
N ASN A 242 57.62 -65.67 44.10
CA ASN A 242 57.97 -67.09 44.23
C ASN A 242 59.48 -67.33 44.39
N GLY A 243 60.33 -66.49 43.78
CA GLY A 243 61.79 -66.57 43.96
C GLY A 243 62.27 -66.19 45.36
N ALA A 244 61.53 -65.33 46.08
CA ALA A 244 61.83 -64.93 47.45
C ALA A 244 61.46 -66.01 48.50
N GLY A 245 60.54 -66.93 48.18
CA GLY A 245 60.11 -68.01 49.08
C GLY A 245 61.04 -69.23 49.13
N GLY A 246 62.00 -69.33 48.22
CA GLY A 246 62.90 -70.49 48.09
C GLY A 246 64.24 -70.40 48.85
N GLN A 247 64.47 -69.35 49.64
CA GLN A 247 65.74 -69.12 50.35
C GLN A 247 65.70 -69.39 51.87
N PHE A 248 64.63 -70.01 52.40
CA PHE A 248 64.58 -70.46 53.79
C PHE A 248 64.42 -71.98 53.86
N LEU A 249 65.52 -72.70 53.66
CA LEU A 249 65.76 -74.06 54.16
C LEU A 249 67.16 -74.09 54.77
#